data_AF-A0A1J5MUH1-F1
#
_entry.id   AF-A0A1J5MUH1-F1
#
_cell.length_a   1.000
_cell.length_b   1.000
_cell.length_c   1.000
_cell.angle_alpha   90.00
_cell.angle_beta   90.00
_cell.angle_gamma   90.00
#
_symmetry.space_group_name_H-M   'P 1'
#
loop_
_entity.id
_entity.type
_entity.pdbx_description
1 polymer ?
#
loop_
_entity_poly.entity_id
_entity_poly.type
_entity_poly.pdbx_seq_one_letter_code
_entity_poly.pdbx_strand_id
1 'polypeptide(L)'
;MLDTNIWMGVIVLTILLYTFKWWLGRIRKVKVYRVSPESLKRAKEVVVRVLSLVEDGETFPLDERRLAYPKEDVKSAAKIMAYYFWKKRRQDELSRVKNCFVSLARFQDIGLDLEAQERRASRERVQLERELNYYMTHAPFSARRSG
;
A
#
# COMPACT_ATOMS: atom_id res chain seq x y z
N MET A 1 51.86 18.25 -2.52
CA MET A 1 50.91 19.22 -1.93
C MET A 1 49.54 19.20 -2.61
N LEU A 2 49.44 18.98 -3.93
CA LEU A 2 48.14 18.83 -4.62
C LEU A 2 47.32 17.62 -4.11
N ASP A 3 47.98 16.49 -3.87
CA ASP A 3 47.32 15.27 -3.38
C ASP A 3 46.67 15.45 -2.00
N THR A 4 47.36 16.13 -1.08
CA THR A 4 46.86 16.36 0.28
C THR A 4 45.59 17.22 0.27
N ASN A 5 45.49 18.18 -0.65
CA ASN A 5 44.31 19.03 -0.82
C ASN A 5 43.13 18.26 -1.43
N ILE A 6 43.38 17.35 -2.37
CA ILE A 6 42.34 16.49 -2.96
C ILE A 6 41.76 15.54 -1.90
N TRP A 7 42.62 14.90 -1.11
CA TRP A 7 42.20 14.01 -0.03
C TRP A 7 41.44 14.76 1.08
N MET A 8 41.87 15.97 1.43
CA MET A 8 41.12 16.83 2.34
C MET A 8 39.73 17.17 1.79
N GLY A 9 39.61 17.48 0.50
CA GLY A 9 38.33 17.74 -0.16
C GLY A 9 37.39 16.53 -0.09
N VAL A 10 37.91 15.32 -0.33
CA VAL A 10 37.13 14.08 -0.21
C VAL A 10 36.65 13.88 1.21
N ILE A 11 37.53 14.01 2.22
CA ILE A 11 37.18 13.81 3.63
C ILE A 11 36.08 14.79 4.06
N VAL A 12 36.25 16.08 3.77
CA VAL A 12 35.26 17.12 4.10
C VAL A 12 33.92 16.82 3.44
N LEU A 13 33.92 16.42 2.16
CA LEU A 13 32.70 16.05 1.44
C LEU A 13 32.00 14.85 2.09
N THR A 14 32.74 13.79 2.46
CA THR A 14 32.15 12.63 3.15
C THR A 14 31.52 13.03 4.49
N ILE A 15 32.17 13.87 5.29
CA ILE A 15 31.64 14.34 6.58
C ILE A 15 30.37 15.17 6.37
N LEU A 16 30.35 16.05 5.36
CA LEU A 16 29.17 16.83 4.98
C LEU A 16 28.00 15.95 4.55
N LEU A 17 28.26 14.94 3.71
CA LEU A 17 27.22 14.00 3.28
C LEU A 17 26.69 13.17 4.45
N TYR A 18 27.56 12.77 5.38
CA TYR A 18 27.17 11.99 6.55
C TYR A 18 26.33 12.81 7.54
N THR A 19 26.73 14.05 7.81
CA THR A 19 25.96 14.97 8.66
C THR A 19 24.62 15.33 8.02
N PHE A 20 24.58 15.56 6.71
CA PHE A 20 23.33 15.80 5.98
C PHE A 20 22.38 14.59 6.02
N LYS A 21 22.90 13.38 5.81
CA LYS A 21 22.14 12.13 5.96
C LYS A 21 21.57 11.98 7.37
N TRP A 22 22.37 12.27 8.39
CA TRP A 22 21.94 12.20 9.79
C TRP A 22 20.85 13.22 10.11
N TRP A 23 20.98 14.44 9.59
CA TRP A 23 20.00 15.51 9.78
C TRP A 23 18.65 15.18 9.12
N LEU A 24 18.67 14.66 7.88
CA LEU A 24 17.48 14.14 7.19
C LEU A 24 16.84 12.96 7.94
N GLY A 25 17.65 12.12 8.59
CA GLY A 25 17.16 11.01 9.42
C GLY A 25 16.37 11.48 10.64
N ARG A 26 16.80 12.55 11.31
CA ARG A 26 16.13 13.08 12.53
C ARG A 26 14.79 13.77 12.24
N ILE A 27 14.60 14.32 11.04
CA ILE A 27 13.35 15.01 10.66
C ILE A 27 12.22 14.02 10.37
N ARG A 28 12.52 12.75 10.07
CA ARG A 28 11.49 11.73 9.82
C ARG A 28 10.82 11.30 11.13
N LYS A 29 9.78 12.03 11.54
CA LYS A 29 8.81 11.56 12.54
C LYS A 29 8.06 10.37 11.98
N VAL A 30 8.43 9.17 12.41
CA VAL A 30 7.75 7.93 12.00
C VAL A 30 6.46 7.78 12.78
N LYS A 31 5.32 7.97 12.12
CA LYS A 31 4.00 7.73 12.71
C LYS A 31 3.79 6.21 12.83
N VAL A 32 3.97 5.67 14.04
CA VAL A 32 3.74 4.25 14.32
C VAL A 32 2.24 4.02 14.46
N TYR A 33 1.62 3.37 13.48
CA TYR A 33 0.24 2.90 13.61
C TYR A 33 0.20 1.69 14.54
N ARG A 34 -0.46 1.84 15.68
CA ARG A 34 -0.85 0.71 16.53
C ARG A 34 -2.19 0.17 16.01
N VAL A 35 -2.15 -0.92 15.25
CA VAL A 35 -3.36 -1.65 14.87
C VAL A 35 -3.87 -2.37 16.13
N SER A 36 -5.06 -2.01 16.60
CA SER A 36 -5.69 -2.71 17.71
C SER A 36 -6.14 -4.12 17.27
N PRO A 37 -6.15 -5.10 18.18
CA PRO A 37 -6.59 -6.47 17.86
C PRO A 37 -8.05 -6.52 17.36
N GLU A 38 -8.90 -5.64 17.87
CA GLU A 38 -10.30 -5.51 17.41
C GLU A 38 -10.39 -5.00 15.98
N SER A 39 -9.58 -4.00 15.60
CA SER A 39 -9.56 -3.49 14.22
C SER A 39 -9.02 -4.53 13.25
N LEU A 40 -8.07 -5.37 13.68
CA LEU A 40 -7.59 -6.48 12.87
C LEU A 40 -8.67 -7.55 12.67
N LYS A 41 -9.43 -7.89 13.73
CA LYS A 41 -10.53 -8.87 13.64
C LYS A 41 -11.62 -8.38 12.67
N ARG A 42 -12.03 -7.11 12.79
CA ARG A 42 -12.99 -6.47 11.87
C ARG A 42 -12.47 -6.43 10.45
N ALA A 43 -11.21 -6.01 10.26
CA ALA A 43 -10.60 -5.95 8.93
C ALA A 43 -10.54 -7.33 8.27
N LYS A 44 -10.21 -8.38 9.03
CA LYS A 44 -10.24 -9.76 8.55
C LYS A 44 -11.64 -10.18 8.10
N GLU A 45 -12.66 -9.88 8.88
CA GLU A 45 -14.04 -10.22 8.53
C GLU A 45 -14.48 -9.57 7.21
N VAL A 46 -14.22 -8.26 7.06
CA VAL A 46 -14.54 -7.51 5.84
C VAL A 46 -13.80 -8.09 4.63
N VAL A 47 -12.49 -8.28 4.73
CA VAL A 47 -11.67 -8.76 3.61
C VAL A 47 -12.02 -10.18 3.20
N VAL A 48 -12.31 -11.09 4.15
CA VAL A 48 -12.69 -12.48 3.83
C VAL A 48 -13.98 -12.54 3.00
N ARG A 49 -14.98 -11.71 3.32
CA ARG A 49 -16.25 -11.68 2.55
C ARG A 49 -16.07 -11.13 1.13
N VAL A 50 -15.06 -10.30 0.91
CA VAL A 50 -14.77 -9.74 -0.42
C VAL A 50 -13.83 -10.65 -1.21
N LEU A 51 -12.88 -11.32 -0.57
CA LEU A 51 -11.95 -12.24 -1.22
C LEU A 51 -12.68 -13.32 -2.01
N SER A 52 -13.75 -13.88 -1.46
CA SER A 52 -14.57 -14.89 -2.14
C SER A 52 -15.20 -14.39 -3.45
N LEU A 53 -15.33 -13.08 -3.65
CA LEU A 53 -15.91 -12.46 -4.85
C LEU A 53 -14.86 -12.06 -5.90
N VAL A 54 -13.58 -12.30 -5.60
CA VAL A 54 -12.45 -11.72 -6.33
C VAL A 54 -11.37 -12.75 -6.68
N GLU A 55 -11.31 -13.87 -5.95
CA GLU A 55 -10.35 -14.96 -6.18
C GLU A 55 -10.65 -15.84 -7.40
N ASP A 56 -11.76 -15.57 -8.09
CA ASP A 56 -12.14 -16.19 -9.37
C ASP A 56 -11.18 -15.84 -10.53
N GLY A 57 -10.37 -14.79 -10.39
CA GLY A 57 -9.38 -14.39 -11.40
C GLY A 57 -9.98 -13.69 -12.61
N GLU A 58 -11.29 -13.45 -12.60
CA GLU A 58 -11.99 -12.79 -13.70
C GLU A 58 -11.73 -11.28 -13.72
N THR A 59 -11.80 -10.68 -14.90
CA THR A 59 -11.59 -9.23 -15.10
C THR A 59 -12.84 -8.47 -15.51
N PHE A 60 -13.99 -9.15 -15.60
CA PHE A 60 -15.24 -8.54 -16.04
C PHE A 60 -15.81 -7.61 -14.96
N PRO A 61 -16.52 -6.53 -15.36
CA PRO A 61 -17.18 -5.66 -14.42
C PRO A 61 -18.28 -6.41 -13.65
N LEU A 62 -18.37 -6.17 -12.35
CA LEU A 62 -19.37 -6.70 -11.44
C LEU A 62 -20.21 -5.55 -10.89
N ASP A 63 -21.42 -5.86 -10.47
CA ASP A 63 -22.28 -4.90 -9.78
C ASP A 63 -21.72 -4.53 -8.40
N GLU A 64 -21.56 -3.23 -8.14
CA GLU A 64 -21.18 -2.70 -6.84
C GLU A 64 -22.08 -3.16 -5.70
N ARG A 65 -23.38 -3.39 -5.95
CA ARG A 65 -24.33 -3.88 -4.93
C ARG A 65 -24.04 -5.29 -4.44
N ARG A 66 -23.19 -6.05 -5.14
CA ARG A 66 -22.73 -7.38 -4.68
C ARG A 66 -21.75 -7.28 -3.51
N LEU A 67 -21.15 -6.12 -3.27
CA LEU A 67 -20.28 -5.92 -2.12
C LEU A 67 -21.10 -5.85 -0.84
N ALA A 68 -20.75 -6.69 0.14
CA ALA A 68 -21.35 -6.66 1.47
C ALA A 68 -21.01 -5.38 2.27
N TYR A 69 -19.97 -4.65 1.85
CA TYR A 69 -19.48 -3.44 2.50
C TYR A 69 -19.13 -2.39 1.44
N PRO A 70 -19.23 -1.09 1.76
CA PRO A 70 -18.84 -0.04 0.84
C PRO A 70 -17.34 -0.14 0.51
N LYS A 71 -16.96 0.24 -0.71
CA LYS A 71 -15.58 0.11 -1.20
C LYS A 71 -14.55 0.76 -0.26
N GLU A 72 -14.87 1.90 0.34
CA GLU A 72 -13.95 2.60 1.25
C GLU A 72 -13.63 1.80 2.52
N ASP A 73 -14.61 1.09 3.07
CA ASP A 73 -14.40 0.23 4.24
C ASP A 73 -13.53 -0.98 3.86
N VAL A 74 -13.76 -1.55 2.68
CA VAL A 74 -12.93 -2.64 2.16
C VAL A 74 -11.49 -2.18 1.91
N LYS A 75 -11.30 -0.99 1.32
CA LYS A 75 -9.97 -0.39 1.13
C LYS A 75 -9.25 -0.22 2.46
N SER A 76 -9.92 0.33 3.46
CA SER A 76 -9.37 0.53 4.80
C SER A 76 -8.97 -0.80 5.46
N ALA A 77 -9.87 -1.79 5.42
CA ALA A 77 -9.65 -3.13 5.95
C ALA A 77 -8.47 -3.84 5.25
N ALA A 78 -8.40 -3.76 3.92
CA ALA A 78 -7.33 -4.34 3.13
C ALA A 78 -5.97 -3.69 3.42
N LYS A 79 -5.90 -2.36 3.64
CA LYS A 79 -4.67 -1.68 4.09
C LYS A 79 -4.18 -2.20 5.44
N ILE A 80 -5.10 -2.37 6.40
CA ILE A 80 -4.78 -2.94 7.73
C ILE A 80 -4.24 -4.36 7.60
N MET A 81 -4.89 -5.20 6.79
CA MET A 81 -4.47 -6.58 6.55
C MET A 81 -3.12 -6.66 5.81
N ALA A 82 -2.90 -5.80 4.82
CA ALA A 82 -1.63 -5.68 4.12
C ALA A 82 -0.49 -5.30 5.09
N TYR A 83 -0.74 -4.36 6.00
CA TYR A 83 0.22 -4.02 7.05
C TYR A 83 0.52 -5.19 7.98
N TYR A 84 -0.51 -5.91 8.40
CA TYR A 84 -0.37 -7.09 9.25
C TYR A 84 0.48 -8.19 8.57
N PHE A 85 0.15 -8.58 7.34
CA PHE A 85 0.85 -9.65 6.63
C PHE A 85 2.28 -9.28 6.26
N TRP A 86 2.52 -8.03 5.87
CA TRP A 86 3.87 -7.52 5.67
C TRP A 86 4.71 -7.62 6.95
N LYS A 87 4.16 -7.18 8.10
CA LYS A 87 4.86 -7.23 9.40
C LYS A 87 5.18 -8.68 9.80
N LYS A 88 4.32 -9.63 9.40
CA LYS A 88 4.48 -11.07 9.64
C LYS A 88 5.30 -11.80 8.57
N ARG A 89 5.84 -11.09 7.57
CA ARG A 89 6.61 -11.65 6.43
C ARG A 89 5.86 -12.73 5.63
N ARG A 90 4.52 -12.67 5.58
CA ARG A 90 3.70 -13.59 4.78
C ARG A 90 3.44 -12.97 3.40
N GLN A 91 4.31 -13.26 2.43
CA GLN A 91 4.24 -12.62 1.11
C GLN A 91 3.04 -13.09 0.28
N ASP A 92 2.65 -14.37 0.38
CA ASP A 92 1.52 -14.92 -0.40
C ASP A 92 0.17 -14.33 0.05
N GLU A 93 -0.02 -14.20 1.37
CA GLU A 93 -1.22 -13.53 1.91
C GLU A 93 -1.21 -12.04 1.60
N LEU A 94 -0.03 -11.41 1.58
CA LEU A 94 0.11 -10.02 1.18
C LEU A 94 -0.27 -9.83 -0.30
N SER A 95 0.16 -10.72 -1.21
CA SER A 95 -0.19 -10.63 -2.62
C SER A 95 -1.69 -10.85 -2.84
N ARG A 96 -2.31 -11.82 -2.13
CA ARG A 96 -3.77 -12.01 -2.13
C ARG A 96 -4.53 -10.74 -1.74
N VAL A 97 -4.15 -10.12 -0.63
CA VAL A 97 -4.79 -8.87 -0.18
C VAL A 97 -4.56 -7.72 -1.16
N LYS A 98 -3.38 -7.63 -1.77
CA LYS A 98 -3.11 -6.62 -2.82
C LYS A 98 -3.99 -6.82 -4.04
N ASN A 99 -4.11 -8.06 -4.52
CA ASN A 99 -4.97 -8.39 -5.65
C ASN A 99 -6.44 -8.12 -5.33
N CYS A 100 -6.87 -8.42 -4.09
CA CYS A 100 -8.20 -8.07 -3.59
C CYS A 100 -8.44 -6.56 -3.65
N PHE A 101 -7.49 -5.75 -3.17
CA PHE A 101 -7.61 -4.30 -3.17
C PHE A 101 -7.75 -3.73 -4.58
N VAL A 102 -6.90 -4.17 -5.52
CA VAL A 102 -6.90 -3.69 -6.91
C VAL A 102 -8.15 -4.13 -7.65
N SER A 103 -8.60 -5.36 -7.38
CA SER A 103 -9.80 -5.91 -8.02
C SER A 103 -11.09 -5.24 -7.57
N LEU A 104 -11.09 -4.40 -6.53
CA LEU A 104 -12.25 -3.56 -6.20
C LEU A 104 -12.69 -2.67 -7.37
N ALA A 105 -11.77 -2.35 -8.28
CA ALA A 105 -12.08 -1.64 -9.51
C ALA A 105 -13.07 -2.36 -10.43
N ARG A 106 -13.26 -3.68 -10.29
CA ARG A 106 -14.24 -4.40 -11.11
C ARG A 106 -15.69 -4.08 -10.71
N PHE A 107 -15.92 -3.71 -9.46
CA PHE A 107 -17.25 -3.42 -8.95
C PHE A 107 -17.67 -2.03 -9.45
N GLN A 108 -18.61 -1.94 -10.38
CA GLN A 108 -19.07 -0.69 -10.99
C GLN A 108 -20.60 -0.57 -10.90
N ASP A 109 -21.09 0.64 -11.15
CA ASP A 109 -22.52 0.91 -11.24
C ASP A 109 -23.09 0.34 -12.54
N ILE A 110 -24.10 -0.54 -12.45
CA ILE A 110 -24.79 -1.13 -13.60
C ILE A 110 -25.54 -0.07 -14.41
N GLY A 111 -25.87 1.08 -13.83
CA GLY A 111 -26.54 2.17 -14.54
C GLY A 111 -25.74 2.78 -15.69
N LEU A 112 -24.47 2.41 -15.84
CA LEU A 112 -23.57 2.87 -16.90
C LEU A 112 -23.52 1.87 -18.06
N ASP A 113 -23.27 2.38 -19.26
CA ASP A 113 -22.95 1.55 -20.42
C ASP A 113 -21.68 0.71 -20.19
N LEU A 114 -21.59 -0.47 -20.81
CA LEU A 114 -20.49 -1.42 -20.64
C LEU A 114 -19.13 -0.78 -20.97
N GLU A 115 -19.06 -0.01 -22.06
CA GLU A 115 -17.81 0.69 -22.42
C GLU A 115 -17.43 1.74 -21.36
N ALA A 116 -18.42 2.42 -20.77
CA ALA A 116 -18.19 3.37 -19.69
C ALA A 116 -17.76 2.68 -18.39
N GLN A 117 -18.32 1.50 -18.09
CA GLN A 117 -17.92 0.67 -16.94
C GLN A 117 -16.47 0.21 -17.08
N GLU A 118 -16.07 -0.32 -18.24
CA GLU A 118 -14.69 -0.77 -18.47
C GLU A 118 -13.67 0.36 -18.39
N ARG A 119 -14.00 1.53 -18.97
CA ARG A 119 -13.15 2.73 -18.88
C ARG A 119 -13.00 3.20 -17.43
N ARG A 120 -14.07 3.19 -16.65
CA ARG A 120 -14.02 3.56 -15.22
C ARG A 120 -13.22 2.54 -14.42
N ALA A 121 -13.50 1.24 -14.60
CA ALA A 121 -12.77 0.16 -13.94
C ALA A 121 -11.27 0.23 -14.24
N SER A 122 -10.88 0.47 -15.49
CA SER A 122 -9.47 0.61 -15.87
C SER A 122 -8.78 1.80 -15.18
N ARG A 123 -9.45 2.96 -15.12
CA ARG A 123 -8.94 4.14 -14.42
C ARG A 123 -8.83 3.92 -12.91
N GLU A 124 -9.88 3.34 -12.31
CA GLU A 124 -9.92 3.04 -10.88
C GLU A 124 -8.84 2.02 -10.51
N ARG A 125 -8.62 1.00 -11.35
CA ARG A 125 -7.57 -0.01 -11.14
C ARG A 125 -6.19 0.64 -11.02
N VAL A 126 -5.83 1.52 -11.96
CA VAL A 126 -4.54 2.24 -11.92
C VAL A 126 -4.45 3.14 -10.69
N GLN A 127 -5.55 3.80 -10.31
CA GLN A 127 -5.60 4.62 -9.11
C GLN A 127 -5.38 3.79 -7.84
N LEU A 128 -6.05 2.64 -7.71
CA LEU A 128 -5.94 1.74 -6.57
C LEU A 128 -4.54 1.11 -6.48
N GLU A 129 -3.93 0.73 -7.60
CA GLU A 129 -2.54 0.27 -7.63
C GLU A 129 -1.58 1.33 -7.11
N ARG A 130 -1.72 2.58 -7.57
CA ARG A 130 -0.90 3.71 -7.10
C ARG A 130 -1.13 3.98 -5.62
N GLU A 131 -2.37 4.00 -5.18
CA GLU A 131 -2.75 4.26 -3.79
C GLU A 131 -2.15 3.21 -2.84
N LEU A 132 -2.26 1.93 -3.21
CA LEU A 132 -1.73 0.83 -2.43
C LEU A 132 -0.20 0.85 -2.41
N ASN A 133 0.44 1.11 -3.55
CA ASN A 133 1.89 1.24 -3.62
C ASN A 133 2.39 2.40 -2.76
N TYR A 134 1.73 3.56 -2.84
CA TYR A 134 2.02 4.72 -1.99
C TYR A 134 1.86 4.38 -0.51
N TYR A 135 0.78 3.68 -0.13
CA TYR A 135 0.58 3.22 1.24
C TYR A 135 1.71 2.27 1.69
N MET A 136 2.10 1.31 0.86
CA MET A 136 3.17 0.36 1.18
C MET A 136 4.55 1.01 1.28
N THR A 137 4.81 2.12 0.58
CA THR A 137 6.11 2.83 0.63
C THR A 137 6.17 3.89 1.73
N HIS A 138 5.07 4.58 2.00
CA HIS A 138 5.04 5.75 2.90
C HIS A 138 4.33 5.53 4.23
N ALA A 139 3.48 4.51 4.38
CA ALA A 139 2.96 4.13 5.68
C ALA A 139 4.06 3.39 6.49
N PRO A 140 3.83 2.94 7.75
CA PRO A 140 4.90 2.52 8.68
C PRO A 140 5.66 1.24 8.27
N PHE A 141 5.50 0.76 7.05
CA PHE A 141 6.31 -0.26 6.40
C PHE A 141 7.80 0.12 6.30
N SER A 142 8.13 1.40 6.26
CA SER A 142 9.53 1.86 6.22
C SER A 142 10.20 1.95 7.61
N ALA A 143 9.44 1.82 8.70
CA ALA A 143 9.92 2.04 10.07
C ALA A 143 10.92 0.99 10.58
N ARG A 144 11.11 -0.13 9.86
CA ARG A 144 11.91 -1.28 10.32
C ARG A 144 13.16 -1.59 9.50
N ARG A 145 13.54 -0.73 8.54
CA ARG A 145 14.80 -0.87 7.78
C ARG A 145 16.02 -0.22 8.48
N SER A 146 15.87 0.23 9.72
CA SER A 146 16.93 0.90 10.49
C SER A 146 17.13 0.30 11.88
N GLY A 147 17.01 -1.03 12.00
CA GLY A 147 17.41 -1.80 13.18
C GLY A 147 18.50 -2.78 12.80
#